data_AF-A0A9E3KF74-F1
#
_entry.id   AF-A0A9E3KF74-F1
#
_cell.length_a   1.000
_cell.length_b   1.000
_cell.length_c   1.000
_cell.angle_alpha   90.00
_cell.angle_beta   90.00
_cell.angle_gamma   90.00
#
_symmetry.space_group_name_H-M   'P 1'
#
loop_
_entity.id
_entity.type
_entity.pdbx_description
1 polymer ?
#
loop_
_entity_poly.entity_id
_entity_poly.type
_entity_poly.pdbx_seq_one_letter_code
_entity_poly.pdbx_strand_id
1 'polypeptide(L)'
;MKTVILLAALATAGMSAPKMEGARLHAGATCYAIVVNDKPIGTTLLTVTASRNAGKPVWDIVVHQKVGNGAFDMRDHFIVDRKTLLPVRMDSQRGQERTEKGWHRVSIEYG
;
A
#
# COMPACT_ATOMS: atom_id res chain seq x y z
N MET A 1 -53.82 27.89 7.51
CA MET A 1 -52.56 27.67 8.26
C MET A 1 -51.62 26.94 7.30
N LYS A 2 -50.52 27.58 6.88
CA LYS A 2 -49.67 27.11 5.78
C LYS A 2 -48.62 26.13 6.31
N THR A 3 -48.66 24.90 5.81
CA THR A 3 -47.62 23.88 6.02
C THR A 3 -46.36 24.33 5.29
N VAL A 4 -45.29 24.60 6.04
CA VAL A 4 -43.97 24.88 5.47
C VAL A 4 -43.21 23.56 5.41
N ILE A 5 -42.96 23.07 4.19
CA ILE A 5 -42.09 21.93 3.94
C ILE A 5 -40.65 22.43 4.10
N LEU A 6 -39.94 21.97 5.14
CA LEU A 6 -38.48 22.12 5.21
C LEU A 6 -37.85 21.04 4.30
N LEU A 7 -37.50 21.42 3.07
CA LEU A 7 -36.45 20.74 2.31
C LEU A 7 -35.10 21.26 2.80
N ALA A 8 -34.56 20.65 3.84
CA ALA A 8 -33.17 20.88 4.23
C ALA A 8 -32.26 20.11 3.24
N ALA A 9 -31.50 20.87 2.48
CA ALA A 9 -30.54 20.39 1.49
C ALA A 9 -29.51 19.43 2.12
N LEU A 10 -29.58 18.14 1.79
CA LEU A 10 -28.42 17.24 1.86
C LEU A 10 -27.54 17.48 0.63
N ALA A 11 -26.88 18.63 0.59
CA ALA A 11 -25.74 18.88 -0.31
C ALA A 11 -24.48 19.00 0.55
N THR A 12 -24.24 18.02 1.44
CA THR A 12 -22.96 17.90 2.11
C THR A 12 -21.97 17.31 1.11
N ALA A 13 -21.25 18.21 0.44
CA ALA A 13 -19.91 18.03 -0.08
C ALA A 13 -19.58 16.60 -0.55
N GLY A 14 -19.81 16.34 -1.84
CA GLY A 14 -18.97 15.40 -2.57
C GLY A 14 -17.54 15.93 -2.58
N MET A 15 -16.84 15.80 -1.45
CA MET A 15 -15.40 15.98 -1.40
C MET A 15 -14.86 14.84 -2.27
N SER A 16 -14.57 15.12 -3.54
CA SER A 16 -13.91 14.15 -4.39
C SER A 16 -12.64 13.74 -3.66
N ALA A 17 -12.48 12.44 -3.39
CA ALA A 17 -11.23 11.96 -2.84
C ALA A 17 -10.10 12.52 -3.73
N PRO A 18 -9.04 13.10 -3.13
CA PRO A 18 -7.95 13.65 -3.92
C PRO A 18 -7.48 12.58 -4.88
N LYS A 19 -7.33 12.95 -6.15
CA LYS A 19 -6.92 12.02 -7.19
C LYS A 19 -5.62 11.37 -6.74
N MET A 20 -5.54 10.04 -6.81
CA MET A 20 -4.28 9.36 -6.59
C MET A 20 -3.31 9.79 -7.70
N GLU A 21 -2.18 10.38 -7.28
CA GLU A 21 -1.20 10.98 -8.18
C GLU A 21 0.13 10.25 -8.07
N GLY A 22 0.34 9.29 -8.96
CA GLY A 22 1.57 8.50 -8.97
C GLY A 22 2.82 9.30 -9.34
N ALA A 23 2.66 10.48 -9.95
CA ALA A 23 3.75 11.40 -10.22
C ALA A 23 4.44 11.95 -8.96
N ARG A 24 3.78 11.85 -7.79
CA ARG A 24 4.35 12.27 -6.49
C ARG A 24 5.32 11.25 -5.90
N LEU A 25 5.34 10.01 -6.42
CA LEU A 25 6.31 9.01 -6.02
C LEU A 25 7.62 9.22 -6.75
N HIS A 26 8.72 8.96 -6.05
CA HIS A 26 10.06 8.98 -6.58
C HIS A 26 10.69 7.61 -6.38
N ALA A 27 11.54 7.20 -7.33
CA ALA A 27 12.34 6.01 -7.14
C ALA A 27 13.30 6.22 -5.97
N GLY A 28 13.48 5.19 -5.15
CA GLY A 28 14.30 5.28 -3.95
C GLY A 28 14.01 4.15 -2.99
N ALA A 29 14.81 4.08 -1.93
CA ALA A 29 14.64 3.15 -0.84
C ALA A 29 14.62 3.91 0.49
N THR A 30 13.80 3.45 1.43
CA THR A 30 13.74 4.03 2.78
C THR A 30 13.52 2.93 3.80
N CYS A 31 14.29 3.00 4.88
CA CYS A 31 14.14 2.13 6.03
C CYS A 31 13.45 2.89 7.17
N TYR A 32 12.48 2.24 7.81
CA TYR A 32 11.74 2.77 8.95
C TYR A 32 11.89 1.80 10.12
N ALA A 33 11.97 2.33 11.34
CA ALA A 33 11.78 1.54 12.55
C ALA A 33 10.29 1.46 12.87
N ILE A 34 9.81 0.29 13.28
CA ILE A 34 8.48 0.11 13.85
C ILE A 34 8.61 0.27 15.35
N VAL A 35 7.91 1.25 15.92
CA VAL A 35 8.04 1.64 17.33
C VAL A 35 6.71 1.45 18.06
N VAL A 36 6.75 0.81 19.23
CA VAL A 36 5.60 0.67 20.15
C VAL A 36 6.06 1.07 21.55
N ASN A 37 5.35 2.01 22.19
CA ASN A 37 5.73 2.56 23.51
C ASN A 37 7.21 3.02 23.55
N ASP A 38 7.62 3.79 22.55
CA ASP A 38 9.00 4.30 22.36
C ASP A 38 10.09 3.23 22.24
N LYS A 39 9.70 1.96 22.05
CA LYS A 39 10.63 0.84 21.85
C LYS A 39 10.57 0.36 20.40
N PRO A 40 11.71 0.26 19.69
CA PRO A 40 11.74 -0.36 18.37
C PRO A 40 11.45 -1.85 18.50
N ILE A 41 10.46 -2.33 17.76
CA ILE A 41 10.05 -3.75 17.73
C ILE A 41 10.30 -4.41 16.38
N GLY A 42 10.73 -3.63 15.39
CA GLY A 42 10.90 -4.11 14.03
C GLY A 42 11.38 -3.04 13.07
N THR A 43 11.50 -3.42 11.82
CA THR A 43 11.97 -2.56 10.72
C THR A 43 11.18 -2.84 9.46
N THR A 44 10.99 -1.80 8.66
CA THR A 44 10.44 -1.91 7.31
C THR A 44 11.42 -1.29 6.32
N LEU A 45 11.81 -2.04 5.29
CA LEU A 45 12.44 -1.53 4.09
C LEU A 45 11.38 -1.36 3.01
N LEU A 46 11.22 -0.14 2.50
CA LEU A 46 10.38 0.16 1.35
C LEU A 46 11.27 0.58 0.18
N THR A 47 11.10 -0.06 -0.97
CA THR A 47 11.81 0.25 -2.21
C THR A 47 10.79 0.57 -3.30
N VAL A 48 10.95 1.71 -3.96
CA VAL A 48 10.17 2.12 -5.13
C VAL A 48 11.09 2.18 -6.34
N THR A 49 10.72 1.47 -7.40
CA THR A 49 11.48 1.41 -8.64
C THR A 49 10.58 1.82 -9.81
N ALA A 50 11.07 2.72 -10.66
CA ALA A 50 10.42 2.99 -11.94
C ALA A 50 10.63 1.80 -12.88
N SER A 51 9.56 1.20 -13.38
CA SER A 51 9.63 0.01 -14.23
C SER A 51 8.63 0.06 -15.38
N ARG A 52 8.53 -1.03 -16.13
CA ARG A 52 7.50 -1.24 -17.16
C ARG A 52 6.85 -2.61 -16.96
N ASN A 53 5.53 -2.66 -17.11
CA ASN A 53 4.78 -3.91 -17.20
C ASN A 53 3.97 -3.90 -18.51
N ALA A 54 4.16 -4.92 -19.35
CA ALA A 54 3.56 -5.00 -20.69
C ALA A 54 3.71 -3.68 -21.50
N GLY A 55 4.88 -3.04 -21.41
CA GLY A 55 5.18 -1.77 -22.09
C GLY A 55 4.64 -0.51 -21.39
N LYS A 56 3.72 -0.62 -20.43
CA LYS A 56 3.16 0.51 -19.67
C LYS A 56 4.08 0.94 -18.52
N PRO A 57 4.32 2.24 -18.28
CA PRO A 57 5.09 2.70 -17.13
C PRO A 57 4.41 2.35 -15.81
N VAL A 58 5.14 1.75 -14.88
CA VAL A 58 4.64 1.36 -13.55
C VAL A 58 5.61 1.77 -12.45
N TRP A 59 5.10 1.80 -11.23
CA TRP A 59 5.92 1.68 -10.03
C TRP A 59 5.96 0.22 -9.60
N ASP A 60 7.17 -0.29 -9.43
CA ASP A 60 7.45 -1.56 -8.75
C ASP A 60 7.83 -1.24 -7.31
N ILE A 61 6.99 -1.64 -6.36
CA ILE A 61 7.09 -1.28 -4.95
C ILE A 61 7.24 -2.55 -4.14
N VAL A 62 8.35 -2.67 -3.40
CA VAL A 62 8.59 -3.78 -2.47
C VAL A 62 8.62 -3.24 -1.06
N VAL A 63 7.83 -3.84 -0.18
CA VAL A 63 7.82 -3.55 1.25
C VAL A 63 8.21 -4.81 2.00
N HIS A 64 9.35 -4.77 2.66
CA HIS A 64 9.84 -5.87 3.50
C HIS A 64 9.80 -5.45 4.97
N GLN A 65 8.96 -6.11 5.75
CA GLN A 65 8.79 -5.85 7.17
C GLN A 65 9.27 -7.04 8.00
N LYS A 66 10.04 -6.75 9.05
CA LYS A 66 10.43 -7.72 10.07
C LYS A 66 10.06 -7.19 11.46
N VAL A 67 9.45 -8.02 12.29
CA VAL A 67 9.02 -7.66 13.66
C VAL A 67 9.40 -8.79 14.63
N GLY A 68 9.66 -8.42 15.89
CA GLY A 68 9.89 -9.38 16.97
C GLY A 68 11.12 -10.25 16.73
N ASN A 69 12.20 -9.68 16.18
CA ASN A 69 13.42 -10.38 15.81
C ASN A 69 13.20 -11.60 14.87
N GLY A 70 12.30 -11.45 13.89
CA GLY A 70 12.03 -12.49 12.88
C GLY A 70 10.83 -13.38 13.20
N ALA A 71 10.16 -13.16 14.35
CA ALA A 71 8.87 -13.79 14.66
C ALA A 71 7.77 -13.45 13.65
N PHE A 72 7.92 -12.33 12.94
CA PHE A 72 7.12 -11.99 11.77
C PHE A 72 8.02 -11.42 10.69
N ASP A 73 7.91 -11.98 9.48
CA ASP A 73 8.59 -11.56 8.27
C ASP A 73 7.55 -11.49 7.14
N MET A 74 7.44 -10.33 6.50
CA MET A 74 6.50 -10.09 5.41
C MET A 74 7.17 -9.36 4.27
N ARG A 75 6.99 -9.87 3.05
CA ARG A 75 7.38 -9.21 1.82
C ARG A 75 6.16 -9.00 0.95
N ASP A 76 5.72 -7.76 0.88
CA ASP A 76 4.69 -7.32 -0.05
C ASP A 76 5.37 -6.72 -1.29
N HIS A 77 4.81 -7.00 -2.46
CA HIS A 77 5.27 -6.52 -3.75
C HIS A 77 4.06 -6.05 -4.54
N PHE A 78 4.09 -4.79 -4.96
CA PHE A 78 3.01 -4.15 -5.70
C PHE A 78 3.55 -3.65 -7.02
N ILE A 79 2.78 -3.90 -8.08
CA ILE A 79 2.93 -3.22 -9.37
C ILE A 79 1.72 -2.32 -9.54
N VAL A 80 1.96 -1.02 -9.71
CA VAL A 80 0.88 -0.03 -9.87
C VAL A 80 1.17 0.89 -11.05
N ASP A 81 0.12 1.40 -11.70
CA ASP A 81 0.27 2.36 -12.79
C ASP A 81 1.00 3.62 -12.30
N ARG A 82 2.00 4.07 -13.08
CA ARG A 82 2.90 5.15 -12.63
C ARG A 82 2.21 6.51 -12.50
N LYS A 83 1.10 6.71 -13.18
CA LYS A 83 0.36 7.99 -13.20
C LYS A 83 -0.76 8.02 -12.17
N THR A 84 -1.50 6.92 -12.06
CA THR A 84 -2.76 6.83 -11.32
C THR A 84 -2.69 6.03 -10.04
N LEU A 85 -1.63 5.23 -9.84
CA LEU A 85 -1.49 4.26 -8.75
C LEU A 85 -2.60 3.20 -8.71
N LEU A 86 -3.35 3.04 -9.80
CA LEU A 86 -4.26 1.93 -9.93
C LEU A 86 -3.45 0.62 -9.88
N PRO A 87 -3.93 -0.38 -9.12
CA PRO A 87 -3.20 -1.64 -8.96
C PRO A 87 -3.18 -2.40 -10.27
N VAL A 88 -2.03 -3.01 -10.57
CA VAL A 88 -1.86 -3.95 -11.68
C VAL A 88 -1.65 -5.35 -11.11
N ARG A 89 -0.84 -5.48 -10.06
CA ARG A 89 -0.54 -6.75 -9.40
C ARG A 89 -0.14 -6.54 -7.94
N MET A 90 -0.46 -7.52 -7.11
CA MET A 90 0.00 -7.62 -5.73
C MET A 90 0.45 -9.05 -5.44
N ASP A 91 1.64 -9.21 -4.89
CA ASP A 91 2.13 -10.44 -4.27
C ASP A 91 2.43 -10.14 -2.81
N SER A 92 1.97 -11.00 -1.91
CA SER A 92 2.30 -10.93 -0.49
C SER A 92 2.75 -12.28 0.00
N GLN A 93 3.84 -12.27 0.74
CA GLN A 93 4.37 -13.43 1.45
C GLN A 93 4.52 -13.02 2.90
N ARG A 94 3.97 -13.78 3.84
CA ARG A 94 4.12 -13.51 5.27
C ARG A 94 4.29 -14.80 6.07
N GLY A 95 5.20 -14.81 7.04
CA GLY A 95 5.46 -15.95 7.89
C GLY A 95 6.45 -15.62 9.01
N GLN A 96 7.16 -16.64 9.50
CA GLN A 96 8.30 -16.46 10.40
C GLN A 96 9.60 -16.63 9.61
N GLU A 97 10.59 -15.81 9.92
CA GLU A 97 11.91 -15.89 9.30
C GLU A 97 12.50 -17.30 9.45
N ARG A 98 13.08 -17.85 8.36
CA ARG A 98 13.74 -19.18 8.32
C ARG A 98 12.86 -20.41 8.53
N THR A 99 11.55 -20.29 8.43
CA THR A 99 10.65 -21.46 8.42
C THR A 99 9.86 -21.52 7.13
N GLU A 100 9.86 -22.65 6.42
CA GLU A 100 9.00 -22.83 5.23
C GLU A 100 7.53 -23.08 5.60
N LYS A 101 7.28 -23.61 6.80
CA LYS A 101 5.97 -24.09 7.27
C LYS A 101 4.97 -23.00 7.72
N GLY A 102 5.27 -21.71 7.52
CA GLY A 102 4.43 -20.61 8.01
C GLY A 102 4.13 -19.52 6.97
N TRP A 103 4.52 -19.71 5.70
CA TRP A 103 4.33 -18.69 4.70
C TRP A 103 2.94 -18.72 4.08
N HIS A 104 2.10 -17.76 4.47
CA HIS A 104 0.88 -17.46 3.74
C HIS A 104 1.23 -16.62 2.52
N ARG A 105 0.83 -17.09 1.33
CA ARG A 105 1.04 -16.40 0.08
C ARG A 105 -0.28 -15.97 -0.54
N VAL A 106 -0.35 -14.72 -0.94
CA VAL A 106 -1.45 -14.15 -1.73
C VAL A 106 -0.85 -13.56 -2.99
N SER A 107 -1.49 -13.82 -4.13
CA SER A 107 -1.14 -13.21 -5.42
C SER A 107 -2.42 -12.81 -6.12
N ILE A 108 -2.51 -11.55 -6.53
CA ILE A 108 -3.69 -10.98 -7.17
C ILE A 108 -3.22 -10.18 -8.39
N GLU A 109 -3.84 -10.43 -9.53
CA GLU A 109 -3.71 -9.60 -10.72
C GLU A 109 -5.01 -8.85 -10.94
N TYR A 110 -4.90 -7.56 -11.30
CA TYR A 110 -6.02 -6.67 -11.51
C TYR A 110 -6.17 -6.44 -13.02
N GLY A 111 -7.36 -6.74 -13.55
CA GLY A 111 -7.71 -6.65 -14.97
C GLY A 111 -8.16 -5.27 -15.42
#